data_AF-R7UXL1-F1
#
_entry.id   AF-R7UXL1-F1
#
_cell.length_a   1.000
_cell.length_b   1.000
_cell.length_c   1.000
_cell.angle_alpha   90.00
_cell.angle_beta   90.00
_cell.angle_gamma   90.00
#
_symmetry.space_group_name_H-M   'P 1'
#
loop_
_entity.id
_entity.type
_entity.pdbx_description
1 polymer ?
#
loop_
_entity_poly.entity_id
_entity_poly.type
_entity_poly.pdbx_seq_one_letter_code
_entity_poly.pdbx_strand_id
1 'polypeptide(L)'
;VKYEVKVLTGNATYAGTDAKVYIKIFGENGTAREVELNNGQDSFEKGQTDKFTIQADNVGTVKKILVRHDNSGLGAGWYLAEVSIRYL
;
A
#
# COMPACT_ATOMS: atom_id res chain seq x y z
N VAL A 1 -7.52 14.89 -2.64
CA VAL A 1 -8.63 14.14 -2.00
C VAL A 1 -8.05 13.09 -1.05
N LYS A 2 -8.87 12.48 -0.19
CA LYS A 2 -8.42 11.43 0.74
C LYS A 2 -8.79 10.06 0.21
N TYR A 3 -7.89 9.10 0.38
CA TYR A 3 -8.14 7.69 0.10
C TYR A 3 -7.88 6.89 1.37
N GLU A 4 -8.72 5.89 1.60
CA GLU A 4 -8.41 4.79 2.51
C GLU A 4 -7.80 3.66 1.68
N VAL A 5 -6.61 3.23 2.08
CA VAL A 5 -5.92 2.05 1.53
C VAL A 5 -5.88 1.01 2.64
N LYS A 6 -6.39 -0.19 2.38
CA LYS A 6 -6.14 -1.35 3.25
C LYS A 6 -5.25 -2.34 2.54
N VAL A 7 -4.29 -2.87 3.27
CA VAL A 7 -3.32 -3.84 2.78
C VAL A 7 -3.43 -5.09 3.63
N LEU A 8 -3.66 -6.23 3.01
CA LEU A 8 -3.54 -7.53 3.65
C LEU A 8 -2.20 -8.15 3.26
N THR A 9 -1.35 -8.37 4.24
CA THR A 9 -0.16 -9.22 4.07
C THR A 9 -0.59 -10.68 4.18
N GLY A 10 -0.08 -11.52 3.29
CA GLY A 10 -0.36 -12.94 3.26
C GLY A 10 0.10 -13.67 4.53
N ASN A 11 -0.39 -14.90 4.70
CA ASN A 11 -0.15 -15.68 5.92
C ASN A 11 0.91 -16.79 5.75
N ALA A 12 1.79 -16.68 4.75
CA ALA A 12 2.90 -17.61 4.56
C ALA A 12 4.02 -17.34 5.59
N THR A 13 4.93 -18.30 5.78
CA THR A 13 6.16 -18.07 6.57
C THR A 13 7.01 -17.01 5.86
N TYR A 14 7.55 -16.05 6.62
CA TYR A 14 8.31 -14.89 6.09
C TYR A 14 7.52 -14.04 5.09
N ALA A 15 6.21 -13.88 5.31
CA ALA A 15 5.35 -13.10 4.44
C ALA A 15 5.45 -11.58 4.67
N GLY A 16 5.86 -11.14 5.87
CA GLY A 16 5.95 -9.72 6.25
C GLY A 16 7.21 -9.02 5.77
N THR A 17 7.29 -7.70 5.97
CA THR A 17 8.44 -6.90 5.55
C THR A 17 8.61 -5.65 6.42
N ASP A 18 9.87 -5.34 6.75
CA ASP A 18 10.27 -4.06 7.37
C ASP A 18 10.61 -2.98 6.32
N ALA A 19 10.52 -3.32 5.03
CA ALA A 19 10.81 -2.39 3.94
C ALA A 19 9.75 -1.29 3.87
N LYS A 20 10.14 -0.09 3.42
CA LYS A 20 9.17 0.98 3.19
C LYS A 20 8.32 0.63 1.98
N VAL A 21 7.00 0.64 2.16
CA VAL A 21 6.01 0.36 1.11
C VAL A 21 5.41 1.65 0.58
N TYR A 22 5.27 1.72 -0.74
CA TYR A 22 4.77 2.88 -1.48
C TYR A 22 3.62 2.46 -2.39
N ILE A 23 2.67 3.38 -2.59
CA ILE A 23 1.56 3.21 -3.52
C ILE A 23 1.50 4.36 -4.52
N LYS A 24 1.17 4.03 -5.77
CA LYS A 24 0.82 4.98 -6.82
C LYS A 24 -0.52 4.60 -7.43
N ILE A 25 -1.42 5.58 -7.56
CA ILE A 25 -2.80 5.38 -8.00
C ILE A 25 -2.99 5.96 -9.40
N PHE A 26 -3.61 5.18 -10.27
CA PHE A 26 -3.94 5.55 -11.64
C PHE A 26 -5.46 5.49 -11.83
N GLY A 27 -6.04 6.53 -12.41
CA GLY A 27 -7.46 6.61 -12.70
C GLY A 27 -7.75 7.37 -13.99
N GLU A 28 -9.03 7.60 -14.26
CA GLU A 28 -9.52 8.26 -15.49
C GLU A 28 -8.97 9.68 -15.68
N ASN A 29 -8.80 10.42 -14.58
CA ASN A 29 -8.33 11.81 -14.61
C ASN A 29 -6.81 11.92 -14.54
N GLY A 30 -6.09 10.80 -14.62
CA GLY A 30 -4.63 10.75 -14.63
C GLY A 30 -4.05 9.94 -13.47
N THR A 31 -2.86 10.34 -13.04
CA THR A 31 -2.04 9.56 -12.11
C THR A 31 -1.66 10.43 -10.91
N ALA A 32 -1.87 9.90 -9.71
CA ALA A 32 -1.42 10.56 -8.48
C ALA A 32 0.09 10.40 -8.31
N ARG A 33 0.70 11.31 -7.55
CA ARG A 33 2.07 11.11 -7.02
C ARG A 33 2.15 9.83 -6.18
N GLU A 34 3.34 9.24 -6.14
CA GLU A 34 3.62 8.13 -5.23
C GLU A 34 3.61 8.60 -3.77
N VAL A 35 3.07 7.77 -2.87
CA VAL A 35 2.94 8.07 -1.44
C VAL A 35 3.42 6.86 -0.63
N GLU A 36 4.19 7.11 0.43
CA GLU A 36 4.58 6.09 1.41
C GLU A 36 3.35 5.66 2.23
N LEU A 37 3.15 4.35 2.38
CA LEU A 37 2.14 3.78 3.26
C LEU A 37 2.74 3.66 4.66
N ASN A 38 2.57 4.72 5.46
CA ASN A 38 3.08 4.80 6.81
C ASN A 38 2.02 5.39 7.75
N ASN A 39 1.72 4.68 8.83
CA ASN A 39 0.77 5.07 9.88
C ASN A 39 1.43 5.14 11.27
N GLY A 40 2.76 5.07 11.35
CA GLY A 40 3.53 5.06 12.59
C GLY A 40 3.38 3.78 13.43
N GLN A 41 2.86 2.70 12.85
CA GLN A 41 2.77 1.37 13.47
C GLN A 41 3.68 0.38 12.76
N ASP A 42 3.95 -0.73 13.44
CA ASP A 42 4.52 -1.93 12.84
C ASP A 42 3.48 -2.55 11.89
N SER A 43 3.67 -2.31 10.59
CA SER A 43 2.71 -2.64 9.53
C SER A 43 3.34 -3.64 8.57
N PHE A 44 2.50 -4.27 7.75
CA PHE A 44 2.89 -5.26 6.77
C PHE A 44 3.36 -6.58 7.38
N GLU A 45 2.93 -6.89 8.61
CA GLU A 45 3.24 -8.15 9.27
C GLU A 45 2.43 -9.33 8.74
N LYS A 46 2.97 -10.54 8.88
CA LYS A 46 2.33 -11.79 8.41
C LYS A 46 0.87 -11.87 8.87
N GLY A 47 -0.07 -11.97 7.92
CA GLY A 47 -1.50 -12.11 8.17
C GLY A 47 -2.20 -10.84 8.70
N GLN A 48 -1.49 -9.72 8.79
CA GLN A 48 -2.04 -8.44 9.27
C GLN A 48 -2.83 -7.74 8.16
N THR A 49 -3.90 -7.05 8.55
CA THR A 49 -4.57 -6.06 7.70
C THR A 49 -4.30 -4.66 8.24
N ASP A 50 -3.53 -3.89 7.48
CA ASP A 50 -3.16 -2.53 7.80
C ASP A 50 -4.04 -1.53 7.07
N LYS A 51 -4.29 -0.37 7.69
CA LYS A 51 -5.08 0.70 7.13
C LYS A 51 -4.26 1.99 7.10
N PHE A 52 -4.34 2.68 5.96
CA PHE A 52 -3.67 3.95 5.72
C PHE A 52 -4.68 4.96 5.18
N THR A 53 -4.60 6.19 5.67
CA THR A 53 -5.30 7.32 5.07
C THR A 53 -4.26 8.18 4.37
N ILE A 54 -4.35 8.29 3.05
CA ILE A 54 -3.40 9.06 2.24
C ILE A 54 -4.09 10.23 1.55
N GLN A 55 -3.34 11.33 1.37
CA GLN A 55 -3.75 12.49 0.60
C GLN A 55 -3.06 12.50 -0.75
N ALA A 56 -3.86 12.38 -1.81
CA ALA A 56 -3.40 12.28 -3.19
C ALA A 56 -4.31 13.09 -4.15
N ASP A 57 -3.86 13.26 -5.39
CA ASP A 57 -4.62 13.93 -6.44
C ASP A 57 -5.91 13.16 -6.76
N ASN A 58 -6.96 13.87 -7.17
CA ASN A 58 -8.19 13.21 -7.58
C ASN A 58 -8.00 12.56 -8.96
N VAL A 59 -7.92 11.23 -8.99
CA VAL A 59 -7.75 10.48 -10.24
C VAL A 59 -9.06 10.04 -10.89
N GLY A 60 -10.24 10.42 -10.39
CA GLY A 60 -11.52 9.92 -10.89
C GLY A 60 -11.71 8.43 -10.58
N THR A 61 -12.34 7.64 -11.43
CA THR A 61 -12.46 6.19 -11.15
C THR A 61 -11.08 5.54 -11.13
N VAL A 62 -10.72 4.87 -10.02
CA VAL A 62 -9.44 4.15 -9.92
C VAL A 62 -9.46 2.98 -10.91
N LYS A 63 -8.41 2.87 -11.74
CA LYS A 63 -8.25 1.83 -12.75
C LYS A 63 -7.10 0.88 -12.44
N LYS A 64 -6.05 1.38 -11.79
CA LYS A 64 -4.85 0.61 -11.48
C LYS A 64 -4.16 1.18 -10.26
N ILE A 65 -3.48 0.31 -9.53
CA ILE A 65 -2.49 0.68 -8.51
C ILE A 65 -1.13 0.07 -8.88
N LEU A 66 -0.08 0.72 -8.40
CA LEU A 66 1.27 0.16 -8.36
C LEU A 66 1.72 0.19 -6.91
N VAL A 67 2.15 -0.96 -6.41
CA VAL A 67 2.73 -1.11 -5.09
C VAL A 67 4.20 -1.46 -5.25
N ARG A 68 5.06 -0.74 -4.54
CA ARG A 68 6.52 -0.93 -4.55
C ARG A 68 7.01 -0.96 -3.11
N HIS A 69 8.09 -1.68 -2.85
CA HIS A 69 8.89 -1.51 -1.63
C HIS A 69 10.33 -1.10 -1.99
N ASP A 70 11.06 -0.56 -1.02
CA ASP A 70 12.44 -0.09 -1.21
C ASP A 70 13.52 -1.17 -1.00
N ASN A 71 13.10 -2.40 -0.72
CA ASN A 71 13.97 -3.56 -0.48
C ASN A 71 14.95 -3.38 0.70
N SER A 72 14.61 -2.50 1.66
CA SER A 72 15.38 -2.35 2.90
C SER A 72 15.05 -3.46 3.91
N GLY A 73 15.96 -3.69 4.86
CA GLY A 73 15.80 -4.73 5.89
C GLY A 73 16.31 -6.12 5.47
N LEU A 74 16.38 -7.04 6.45
CA LEU A 74 16.74 -8.44 6.20
C LEU A 74 15.51 -9.19 5.70
N GLY A 75 15.65 -9.93 4.59
CA GLY A 75 14.53 -10.71 4.05
C GLY A 75 13.39 -9.84 3.51
N ALA A 76 13.70 -8.74 2.83
CA ALA A 76 12.74 -7.73 2.36
C ALA A 76 11.68 -8.22 1.34
N GLY A 77 11.68 -9.51 1.00
CA GLY A 77 10.61 -10.11 0.21
C GLY A 77 9.28 -10.01 0.96
N TRP A 78 8.22 -9.71 0.24
CA TRP A 78 6.92 -9.46 0.85
C TRP A 78 5.83 -10.23 0.10
N TYR A 79 4.99 -10.95 0.84
CA TYR A 79 3.81 -11.58 0.27
C TYR A 79 2.60 -10.66 0.44
N LEU A 80 2.42 -9.75 -0.51
CA LEU A 80 1.20 -8.95 -0.61
C LEU A 80 0.02 -9.83 -1.07
N ALA A 81 -1.00 -9.97 -0.23
CA ALA A 81 -2.18 -10.78 -0.56
C ALA A 81 -3.30 -9.96 -1.21
N GLU A 82 -3.64 -8.80 -0.63
CA GLU A 82 -4.71 -7.95 -1.15
C GLU A 82 -4.43 -6.47 -0.88
N VAL A 83 -4.86 -5.61 -1.81
CA VAL A 83 -5.00 -4.17 -1.56
C VAL A 83 -6.41 -3.74 -1.93
N SER A 84 -7.09 -3.08 -0.99
CA SER A 84 -8.37 -2.41 -1.22
C SER A 84 -8.19 -0.90 -1.12
N ILE A 85 -8.82 -0.16 -2.04
CA ILE A 85 -8.78 1.29 -2.06
C ILE A 85 -10.19 1.84 -2.20
N ARG A 86 -10.51 2.87 -1.41
CA ARG A 86 -11.75 3.63 -1.56
C ARG A 86 -11.54 5.12 -1.34
N TYR A 87 -12.37 5.89 -2.02
CA TYR A 87 -12.53 7.32 -1.75
C TYR A 87 -13.13 7.54 -0.35
N LEU A 88 -12.61 8.55 0.35
CA LEU A 88 -13.18 9.08 1.60
C LEU A 88 -13.88 10.41 1.37
#